data_AF-A0A378C4G9-F1
#
_entry.id   AF-A0A378C4G9-F1
#
_cell.length_a   1.000
_cell.length_b   1.000
_cell.length_c   1.000
_cell.angle_alpha   90.00
_cell.angle_beta   90.00
_cell.angle_gamma   90.00
#
_symmetry.space_group_name_H-M   'P 1'
#
loop_
_entity.id
_entity.type
_entity.pdbx_description
1 polymer ?
#
loop_
_entity_poly.entity_id
_entity_poly.type
_entity_poly.pdbx_seq_one_letter_code
_entity_poly.pdbx_strand_id
1 'polypeptide(L)'
;MTGILQLSGQLDHSFAMIPMQDAQQYLEMGSSVTGIAIKVTDVFHANKLVRDAGEVTNSYVYIKSWIGTYGYMYRDIQMIRAIMYLAMVLVIGVACFNIVSTLVMAVKDKSGDIAVLRTLGAKTA
;
A
#
# COMPACT_ATOMS: atom_id res chain seq x y z
N MET A 1 -16.06 0.22 -36.74
CA MET A 1 -15.97 -0.46 -35.42
C MET A 1 -14.58 -1.08 -35.35
N THR A 2 -13.65 -0.49 -34.59
CA THR A 2 -12.21 -0.83 -34.67
C THR A 2 -11.70 -1.71 -33.53
N GLY A 3 -12.59 -2.37 -32.79
CA GLY A 3 -12.23 -3.37 -31.78
C GLY A 3 -13.37 -3.64 -30.81
N ILE A 4 -13.47 -4.89 -30.36
CA ILE A 4 -14.36 -5.28 -29.27
C ILE A 4 -13.50 -5.30 -28.01
N LEU A 5 -13.77 -4.39 -27.08
CA LEU A 5 -13.15 -4.41 -25.76
C LEU A 5 -13.98 -5.34 -24.87
N GLN A 6 -13.44 -6.51 -24.54
CA GLN A 6 -14.09 -7.46 -23.67
C GLN A 6 -13.51 -7.31 -22.26
N LEU A 7 -14.28 -6.71 -21.35
CA LEU A 7 -13.92 -6.56 -19.94
C LEU A 7 -14.57 -7.71 -19.18
N SER A 8 -13.93 -8.89 -19.17
CA SER A 8 -14.43 -10.09 -18.48
C SER A 8 -14.97 -9.78 -17.06
N GLY A 9 -16.29 -9.59 -16.95
CA GLY A 9 -16.98 -9.14 -15.74
C GLY A 9 -18.39 -8.60 -16.02
N GLN A 10 -19.20 -8.44 -14.98
CA GLN A 10 -20.61 -8.02 -15.02
C GLN A 10 -20.87 -6.61 -15.62
N LEU A 11 -19.83 -5.91 -16.08
CA LEU A 11 -19.88 -4.55 -16.63
C LEU A 11 -19.97 -4.50 -18.16
N ASP A 12 -19.92 -5.66 -18.83
CA ASP A 12 -19.77 -5.77 -20.30
C ASP A 12 -20.99 -5.33 -21.14
N HIS A 13 -22.11 -4.93 -20.55
CA HIS A 13 -23.36 -4.74 -21.31
C HIS A 13 -23.79 -3.30 -21.61
N SER A 14 -22.99 -2.26 -21.33
CA SER A 14 -23.39 -0.87 -21.68
C SER A 14 -22.26 0.11 -21.99
N PHE A 15 -21.03 -0.34 -22.22
CA PHE A 15 -19.93 0.57 -22.53
C PHE A 15 -19.60 0.58 -24.03
N ALA A 16 -19.77 1.74 -24.66
CA ALA A 16 -19.27 2.02 -26.01
C ALA A 16 -18.25 3.16 -25.91
N MET A 17 -17.06 2.95 -26.48
CA MET A 17 -16.05 3.99 -26.62
C MET A 17 -16.07 4.56 -28.02
N ILE A 18 -16.22 5.87 -28.12
CA ILE A 18 -16.21 6.63 -29.37
C ILE A 18 -15.21 7.78 -29.25
N PRO A 19 -14.64 8.27 -30.37
CA PRO A 19 -13.82 9.47 -30.37
C PRO A 19 -14.55 10.64 -29.70
N MET A 20 -13.81 11.47 -28.95
CA MET A 20 -14.40 12.57 -28.19
C MET A 20 -15.08 13.60 -29.10
N GLN A 21 -14.50 13.91 -30.27
CA GLN A 21 -15.12 14.84 -31.21
C GLN A 21 -16.49 14.34 -31.69
N ASP A 22 -16.59 13.05 -32.03
CA ASP A 22 -17.85 12.45 -32.46
C ASP A 22 -18.88 12.45 -31.32
N ALA A 23 -18.45 12.12 -30.09
CA ALA A 23 -19.31 12.17 -28.91
C ALA A 23 -19.87 13.57 -28.63
N GLN A 24 -19.02 14.60 -28.75
CA GLN A 24 -19.39 16.00 -28.55
C GLN A 24 -20.40 16.48 -29.59
N GLN A 25 -20.24 16.06 -30.85
CA GLN A 25 -21.18 16.37 -31.92
C GLN A 25 -22.52 15.66 -31.72
N TYR A 26 -22.52 14.37 -31.36
CA TYR A 26 -23.73 13.59 -31.11
C TYR A 26 -24.54 14.07 -29.90
N LEU A 27 -23.87 14.56 -28.85
CA LEU A 27 -24.50 15.05 -27.63
C LEU A 27 -24.76 16.56 -27.64
N GLU A 28 -24.49 17.23 -28.78
CA GLU A 28 -24.64 18.69 -28.94
C GLU A 28 -23.88 19.51 -27.88
N MET A 29 -22.75 18.99 -27.40
CA MET A 29 -21.98 19.59 -26.30
C MET A 29 -20.97 20.65 -26.77
N GLY A 30 -20.78 20.81 -28.09
CA GLY A 30 -19.80 21.72 -28.67
C GLY A 30 -18.39 21.41 -28.16
N SER A 31 -17.73 22.39 -27.53
CA SER A 31 -16.41 22.22 -26.91
C SER A 31 -16.44 21.80 -25.42
N SER A 32 -17.62 21.50 -24.87
CA SER A 32 -17.78 21.14 -23.45
C SER A 32 -17.48 19.66 -23.20
N VAL A 33 -17.01 19.34 -22.00
CA VAL A 33 -16.72 17.96 -21.55
C VAL A 33 -17.46 17.65 -20.25
N THR A 34 -17.97 16.43 -20.13
CA THR A 34 -18.77 15.99 -18.97
C THR A 34 -17.92 15.73 -17.72
N GLY A 35 -16.63 15.45 -17.90
CA GLY A 35 -15.71 15.17 -16.81
C GLY A 35 -14.30 14.91 -17.31
N ILE A 36 -13.34 14.99 -16.38
CA ILE A 36 -11.93 14.75 -16.66
C ILE A 36 -11.51 13.52 -15.85
N ALA A 37 -10.96 12.52 -16.53
CA ALA A 37 -10.37 11.36 -15.89
C ALA A 37 -8.86 11.58 -15.73
N ILE A 38 -8.38 11.53 -14.49
CA ILE A 38 -6.94 11.67 -14.18
C ILE A 38 -6.39 10.29 -13.82
N LYS A 39 -5.40 9.83 -14.59
CA LYS A 39 -4.65 8.61 -14.29
C LYS A 39 -3.44 8.98 -13.44
N VAL A 40 -3.36 8.39 -12.24
CA VAL A 40 -2.27 8.63 -11.29
C VAL A 40 -1.38 7.39 -11.21
N THR A 41 -0.06 7.58 -11.23
CA THR A 41 0.92 6.47 -11.12
C THR A 41 0.87 5.82 -9.75
N ASP A 42 0.74 6.65 -8.71
CA ASP A 42 0.58 6.20 -7.34
C ASP A 42 -0.84 6.46 -6.85
N VAL A 43 -1.57 5.38 -6.70
CA VAL A 43 -2.96 5.39 -6.25
C VAL A 43 -3.10 6.02 -4.85
N PHE A 44 -2.09 5.89 -3.97
CA PHE A 44 -2.06 6.48 -2.62
C PHE A 44 -2.00 8.01 -2.64
N HIS A 45 -1.44 8.59 -3.71
CA HIS A 45 -1.35 10.04 -3.89
C HIS A 45 -2.57 10.66 -4.58
N ALA A 46 -3.49 9.85 -5.10
CA ALA A 46 -4.64 10.32 -5.86
C ALA A 46 -5.52 11.32 -5.11
N ASN A 47 -5.71 11.16 -3.79
CA ASN A 47 -6.52 12.10 -3.01
C ASN A 47 -5.91 13.50 -2.90
N LYS A 48 -4.57 13.62 -2.80
CA LYS A 48 -3.92 14.94 -2.80
C LYS A 48 -4.04 15.57 -4.18
N LEU A 49 -3.67 14.82 -5.22
CA LEU A 49 -3.68 15.30 -6.60
C LEU A 49 -5.07 15.77 -7.05
N VAL A 50 -6.12 15.01 -6.73
CA VAL A 50 -7.48 15.37 -7.14
C VAL A 50 -8.02 16.55 -6.32
N ARG A 51 -7.57 16.72 -5.07
CA ARG A 51 -7.92 17.90 -4.26
C ARG A 51 -7.23 19.15 -4.80
N ASP A 52 -5.93 19.07 -5.11
CA ASP A 52 -5.17 20.15 -5.73
C ASP A 52 -5.77 20.53 -7.10
N ALA A 53 -6.16 19.54 -7.91
CA ALA A 53 -6.86 19.78 -9.18
C ALA A 53 -8.23 20.45 -8.98
N GLY A 54 -8.97 20.07 -7.93
CA GLY A 54 -10.24 20.69 -7.56
C GLY A 54 -10.11 22.16 -7.17
N GLU A 55 -9.07 22.49 -6.39
CA GLU A 55 -8.78 23.87 -5.98
C GLU A 55 -8.44 24.78 -7.16
N VAL A 56 -7.67 24.28 -8.15
CA VAL A 56 -7.33 25.05 -9.36
C VAL A 56 -8.53 25.30 -10.27
N THR A 57 -9.54 24.43 -10.24
CA THR A 57 -10.69 24.52 -11.16
C THR A 57 -11.74 25.55 -10.71
N ASN A 58 -11.67 26.04 -9.45
CA ASN A 58 -12.52 27.08 -8.83
C ASN A 58 -14.03 26.97 -9.16
N SER A 59 -14.50 25.73 -9.39
CA SER A 59 -15.85 25.39 -9.80
C SER A 59 -16.32 24.20 -8.96
N TYR A 60 -17.63 24.04 -8.79
CA TYR A 60 -18.21 22.93 -8.02
C TYR A 60 -18.06 21.61 -8.79
N VAL A 61 -16.88 20.99 -8.70
CA VAL A 61 -16.59 19.71 -9.35
C VAL A 61 -16.80 18.57 -8.37
N TYR A 62 -17.58 17.56 -8.77
CA TYR A 62 -17.77 16.37 -7.95
C TYR A 62 -16.54 15.46 -8.05
N ILE A 63 -15.68 15.53 -7.03
CA ILE A 63 -14.47 14.72 -6.95
C ILE A 63 -14.84 13.27 -6.60
N LYS A 64 -14.66 12.35 -7.56
CA LYS A 64 -14.72 10.91 -7.32
C LYS A 64 -13.33 10.31 -7.44
N SER A 65 -12.73 9.96 -6.30
CA SER A 65 -11.47 9.24 -6.22
C SER A 65 -11.73 7.75 -6.00
N TRP A 66 -10.89 6.88 -6.56
CA TRP A 66 -10.95 5.43 -6.34
C TRP A 66 -10.87 5.08 -4.84
N ILE A 67 -10.22 5.91 -4.02
CA ILE A 67 -10.18 5.76 -2.55
C ILE A 67 -11.56 6.02 -1.92
N GLY A 68 -12.34 6.94 -2.48
CA GLY A 68 -13.70 7.22 -2.01
C GLY A 68 -14.71 6.14 -2.44
N THR A 69 -14.55 5.60 -3.65
CA THR A 69 -15.44 4.55 -4.19
C THR A 69 -15.09 3.14 -3.68
N TYR A 70 -13.80 2.85 -3.51
CA TYR A 70 -13.27 1.54 -3.07
C TYR A 70 -12.45 1.65 -1.79
N GLY A 71 -12.84 2.56 -0.88
CA GLY A 71 -12.13 2.78 0.38
C GLY A 71 -12.03 1.55 1.29
N TYR A 72 -12.94 0.59 1.12
CA TYR A 72 -12.85 -0.70 1.80
C TYR A 72 -11.64 -1.51 1.33
N MET A 73 -11.39 -1.62 0.01
CA MET A 73 -10.21 -2.33 -0.52
C MET A 73 -8.92 -1.67 -0.03
N TYR A 74 -8.89 -0.34 0.02
CA TYR A 74 -7.75 0.40 0.57
C TYR A 74 -7.48 0.02 2.03
N ARG A 75 -8.51 0.03 2.87
CA ARG A 75 -8.41 -0.32 4.29
C ARG A 75 -7.99 -1.79 4.47
N ASP A 76 -8.52 -2.68 3.65
CA ASP A 76 -8.21 -4.10 3.70
C ASP A 76 -6.72 -4.34 3.36
N ILE A 77 -6.20 -3.66 2.33
CA ILE A 77 -4.76 -3.71 1.99
C ILE A 77 -3.89 -3.20 3.14
N GLN A 78 -4.27 -2.09 3.78
CA GLN A 78 -3.53 -1.55 4.92
C GLN A 78 -3.56 -2.50 6.12
N MET A 79 -4.71 -3.12 6.40
CA MET A 79 -4.84 -4.11 7.47
C MET A 79 -3.95 -5.34 7.21
N ILE A 80 -3.96 -5.86 5.97
CA ILE A 80 -3.09 -6.98 5.57
C ILE A 80 -1.61 -6.61 5.76
N ARG A 81 -1.20 -5.40 5.36
CA ARG A 81 0.18 -4.93 5.53
C ARG A 81 0.57 -4.86 7.01
N ALA A 82 -0.32 -4.40 7.89
CA ALA A 82 -0.08 -4.35 9.33
C ALA A 82 0.08 -5.76 9.94
N ILE A 83 -0.72 -6.73 9.50
CA ILE A 83 -0.63 -8.12 9.93
C ILE A 83 0.71 -8.73 9.51
N MET A 84 1.14 -8.49 8.26
CA MET A 84 2.45 -8.94 7.77
C MET A 84 3.61 -8.35 8.57
N TYR A 85 3.52 -7.07 8.93
CA TYR A 85 4.52 -6.42 9.78
C TYR A 85 4.55 -7.03 11.19
N LEU A 86 3.39 -7.21 11.83
CA LEU A 86 3.29 -7.85 13.15
C LEU A 86 3.88 -9.26 13.13
N ALA A 87 3.53 -10.06 12.12
CA ALA A 87 4.04 -11.42 11.96
C ALA A 87 5.58 -11.44 11.82
N MET A 88 6.14 -10.53 11.01
CA MET A 88 7.58 -10.41 10.83
C MET A 88 8.30 -10.06 12.14
N VAL A 89 7.76 -9.12 12.91
CA VAL A 89 8.30 -8.75 14.23
C VAL A 89 8.25 -9.94 15.20
N LEU A 90 7.16 -10.70 15.22
CA LEU A 90 7.05 -11.88 16.08
C LEU A 90 8.06 -12.97 15.71
N VAL A 91 8.26 -13.25 14.42
CA VAL A 91 9.28 -14.21 13.95
C VAL A 91 10.67 -13.80 14.40
N ILE A 92 11.02 -12.52 14.22
CA ILE A 92 12.31 -11.98 14.66
C ILE A 92 12.44 -12.05 16.18
N GLY A 93 11.37 -11.73 16.92
CA GLY A 93 11.35 -11.80 18.39
C GLY A 93 11.62 -13.20 18.92
N VAL A 94 10.98 -14.23 18.34
CA VAL A 94 11.22 -15.64 18.69
C VAL A 94 12.66 -16.05 18.39
N ALA A 95 13.20 -15.66 17.23
CA ALA A 95 14.57 -15.95 16.85
C ALA A 95 15.60 -15.30 17.80
N CYS A 96 15.40 -14.04 18.17
CA CYS A 96 16.27 -13.34 19.13
C CYS A 96 16.23 -14.02 20.50
N PHE A 97 15.05 -14.42 20.99
CA PHE A 97 14.93 -15.10 22.28
C PHE A 97 15.67 -16.44 22.29
N ASN A 98 15.64 -17.17 21.17
CA ASN A 98 16.39 -18.41 21.00
C ASN A 98 17.91 -18.17 21.13
N ILE A 99 18.44 -17.17 20.42
CA ILE A 99 19.87 -16.82 20.48
C ILE A 99 20.28 -16.43 21.91
N VAL A 100 19.49 -15.59 22.59
CA VAL A 100 19.75 -15.18 23.98
C VAL A 100 19.77 -16.40 24.90
N SER A 101 18.81 -17.32 24.74
CA SER A 101 18.73 -18.55 25.54
C SER A 101 19.98 -19.41 25.38
N THR A 102 20.45 -19.60 24.13
CA THR A 102 21.68 -20.36 23.85
C THR A 102 22.93 -19.67 24.40
N LEU A 103 23.04 -18.35 24.27
CA LEU A 103 24.18 -17.60 24.78
C LEU A 103 24.24 -17.66 26.32
N VAL A 104 23.11 -17.46 27.00
CA VAL A 104 23.05 -17.54 28.47
C VAL A 104 23.41 -18.94 28.96
N MET A 105 22.93 -20.00 28.30
CA MET A 105 23.32 -21.37 28.61
C MET A 105 24.83 -21.58 28.44
N ALA A 106 25.40 -21.14 27.32
CA ALA A 106 26.84 -21.26 27.06
C ALA A 106 27.71 -20.50 28.08
N VAL A 107 27.26 -19.32 28.54
CA VAL A 107 27.93 -18.56 29.60
C VAL A 107 27.84 -19.31 30.93
N LYS A 108 26.68 -19.87 31.25
CA LYS A 108 26.48 -20.62 32.49
C LYS A 108 27.37 -21.86 32.55
N ASP A 109 27.48 -22.60 31.45
CA ASP A 109 28.34 -23.78 31.36
C ASP A 109 29.83 -23.42 31.51
N LYS A 110 30.28 -22.29 30.94
CA LYS A 110 31.66 -21.80 31.12
C LYS A 110 31.90 -21.01 32.42
N SER A 111 30.88 -20.78 33.24
CA SER A 111 31.02 -20.01 34.48
C SER A 111 31.97 -20.66 35.48
N GLY A 112 32.06 -22.00 35.48
CA GLY A 112 33.03 -22.75 36.29
C GLY A 112 34.48 -22.49 35.87
N ASP A 113 34.76 -22.57 34.56
CA ASP A 113 36.09 -22.29 34.01
C ASP A 113 36.49 -20.82 34.24
N ILE A 114 35.54 -19.90 34.12
CA ILE A 114 35.73 -18.48 34.43
C ILE A 114 36.10 -18.31 35.91
N ALA A 115 35.46 -19.05 36.83
CA ALA A 115 35.78 -18.98 38.26
C ALA A 115 37.23 -19.46 38.56
N VAL A 116 37.67 -20.54 37.91
CA VAL A 116 39.06 -21.03 38.01
C VAL A 116 40.04 -20.00 37.45
N LEU A 117 39.75 -19.38 36.31
CA LEU A 117 40.59 -18.33 35.76
C LEU A 117 40.64 -17.09 36.67
N ARG A 118 39.53 -16.76 37.36
CA ARG A 118 39.49 -15.67 38.35
C ARG A 118 40.35 -15.97 39.58
N THR A 119 40.40 -17.22 40.06
CA THR A 119 41.32 -17.58 41.17
C THR A 119 42.78 -17.56 40.74
N LEU A 120 43.07 -17.79 39.46
CA LEU A 120 44.40 -17.66 38.85
C LEU A 120 44.82 -16.20 38.56
N GLY A 121 43.97 -15.21 38.90
CA GLY A 121 44.30 -13.79 38.79
C GLY A 121 43.68 -13.05 37.61
N ALA A 122 42.76 -13.66 36.85
CA ALA A 122 42.01 -12.96 35.82
C ALA A 122 41.08 -11.91 36.45
N LYS A 123 41.32 -10.63 36.19
CA LYS A 123 40.46 -9.53 36.64
C LYS A 123 39.26 -9.39 35.69
N THR A 124 38.07 -9.29 36.27
CA THR A 124 36.87 -8.80 35.58
C THR A 124 37.06 -7.33 35.25
N ALA A 125 37.29 -7.02 33.97
CA ALA A 125 37.07 -5.68 33.42
C ALA A 125 35.57 -5.48 33.18
#